data_AF-A0A512HUJ8-F1
#
_entry.id   AF-A0A512HUJ8-F1
#
_cell.length_a   1.000
_cell.length_b   1.000
_cell.length_c   1.000
_cell.angle_alpha   90.00
_cell.angle_beta   90.00
_cell.angle_gamma   90.00
#
_symmetry.space_group_name_H-M   'P 1'
#
loop_
_entity.id
_entity.type
_entity.pdbx_description
1 polymer ?
#
loop_
_entity_poly.entity_id
_entity_poly.type
_entity_poly.pdbx_seq_one_letter_code
_entity_poly.pdbx_strand_id
1 'polypeptide(L)'
;MGHNRRYGDPLTALDAPAVAPPPRIRPQHVWVNLSTVKHAPAVYPGVLIEWRPVVKGWEALCTWASPDGVVHTGWLPAGRLRPAGE
;
A
#
# COMPACT_ATOMS: atom_id res chain seq x y z
N MET A 1 -3.73 -22.64 32.87
CA MET A 1 -4.77 -22.80 31.84
C MET A 1 -5.15 -21.41 31.37
N GLY A 2 -4.77 -21.03 30.16
CA GLY A 2 -4.99 -19.69 29.60
C GLY A 2 -6.40 -19.56 29.03
N HIS A 3 -7.15 -18.58 29.49
CA HIS A 3 -8.45 -18.25 28.92
C HIS A 3 -8.25 -17.36 27.69
N ASN A 4 -8.30 -17.96 26.50
CA ASN A 4 -8.43 -17.22 25.25
C ASN A 4 -9.83 -16.58 25.23
N ARG A 5 -9.90 -15.27 25.51
CA ARG A 5 -11.11 -14.48 25.25
C ARG A 5 -11.41 -14.56 23.76
N ARG A 6 -12.62 -14.98 23.43
CA ARG A 6 -13.12 -15.11 22.06
C ARG A 6 -13.09 -13.74 21.39
N TYR A 7 -12.44 -13.66 20.23
CA TYR A 7 -12.62 -12.55 19.27
C TYR A 7 -14.10 -12.57 18.86
N GLY A 8 -14.92 -11.65 19.40
CA GLY A 8 -16.33 -11.58 19.00
C GLY A 8 -17.33 -11.03 20.00
N ASP A 9 -16.93 -10.62 21.22
CA ASP A 9 -17.85 -9.84 22.05
C ASP A 9 -18.09 -8.46 21.41
N PRO A 10 -19.35 -8.03 21.23
CA PRO A 10 -19.67 -6.73 20.67
C PRO A 10 -19.17 -5.63 21.62
N LEU A 11 -18.19 -4.86 21.15
CA LEU A 11 -17.67 -3.70 21.87
C LEU A 11 -18.82 -2.72 22.15
N THR A 12 -19.16 -2.54 23.42
CA THR A 12 -19.99 -1.42 23.89
C THR A 12 -19.37 -0.11 23.41
N ALA A 13 -20.15 0.77 22.79
CA ALA A 13 -19.71 2.01 22.14
C ALA A 13 -19.03 3.06 23.08
N LEU A 14 -18.78 2.71 24.35
CA LEU A 14 -18.23 3.58 25.38
C LEU A 14 -16.81 3.21 25.81
N ASP A 15 -16.26 2.07 25.36
CA ASP A 15 -14.86 1.76 25.60
C ASP A 15 -14.01 2.40 24.50
N ALA A 16 -13.27 3.46 24.87
CA ALA A 16 -12.22 4.00 24.01
C ALA A 16 -11.22 2.86 23.71
N PRO A 17 -10.81 2.67 22.43
CA PRO A 17 -9.91 1.57 22.09
C PRO A 17 -8.65 1.67 22.96
N ALA A 18 -8.32 0.57 23.65
CA ALA A 18 -7.19 0.48 24.58
C ALA A 18 -5.83 0.77 23.91
N VAL A 19 -5.81 0.87 22.59
CA VAL A 19 -4.65 1.21 21.76
C VAL A 19 -5.09 2.36 20.86
N ALA A 20 -4.39 3.49 20.93
CA ALA A 20 -4.57 4.56 19.96
C ALA A 20 -4.34 3.98 18.55
N PRO A 21 -5.26 4.19 17.59
CA PRO A 21 -5.07 3.68 16.24
C PRO A 21 -3.71 4.18 15.73
N PRO A 22 -2.89 3.32 15.10
CA PRO A 22 -1.62 3.76 14.55
C PRO A 22 -1.89 4.96 13.63
N PRO A 23 -0.97 5.95 13.56
CA PRO A 23 -1.12 7.08 12.66
C PRO A 23 -1.53 6.57 11.28
N ARG A 24 -2.65 7.06 10.77
CA ARG A 24 -3.24 6.58 9.52
C ARG A 24 -2.24 6.82 8.39
N ILE A 25 -1.46 5.81 8.05
CA ILE A 25 -0.83 5.72 6.73
C ILE A 25 -2.00 5.58 5.77
N ARG A 26 -2.36 6.67 5.10
CA ARG A 26 -3.43 6.65 4.11
C ARG A 26 -2.83 6.09 2.83
N PRO A 27 -3.33 4.94 2.31
CA PRO A 27 -2.88 4.46 1.02
C PRO A 27 -3.13 5.55 -0.04
N GLN A 28 -2.15 5.78 -0.90
CA GLN A 28 -2.21 6.84 -1.92
C GLN A 28 -2.39 6.23 -3.30
N HIS A 29 -3.33 6.75 -4.09
CA HIS A 29 -3.47 6.36 -5.48
C HIS A 29 -2.31 6.91 -6.30
N VAL A 30 -1.66 6.02 -7.04
CA VAL A 30 -0.48 6.33 -7.85
C VAL A 30 -0.60 5.67 -9.21
N TRP A 31 0.10 6.25 -10.18
CA TRP A 31 0.42 5.65 -11.46
C TRP A 31 1.79 4.97 -11.37
N VAL A 32 1.84 3.68 -11.65
CA VAL A 32 3.03 2.82 -11.58
C VAL A 32 3.61 2.63 -12.96
N ASN A 33 4.80 3.19 -13.19
CA ASN A 33 5.52 3.07 -14.45
C ASN A 33 6.48 1.87 -14.44
N LEU A 34 6.17 0.85 -15.24
CA LEU A 34 7.00 -0.33 -15.47
C LEU A 34 7.70 -0.32 -16.83
N SER A 35 7.88 0.85 -17.47
CA SER A 35 8.54 0.98 -18.76
C SER A 35 10.05 0.69 -18.65
N THR A 36 10.41 -0.59 -18.54
CA THR A 36 11.74 -1.07 -18.93
C THR A 36 11.75 -1.50 -20.40
N VAL A 37 10.57 -1.60 -21.04
CA VAL A 37 10.37 -2.10 -22.41
C VAL A 37 10.02 -0.95 -23.35
N LYS A 38 10.74 -0.83 -24.47
CA LYS A 38 10.77 0.35 -25.36
C LYS A 38 9.44 0.69 -26.08
N HIS A 39 8.38 -0.13 -25.99
CA HIS A 39 7.21 -0.02 -26.89
C HIS A 39 5.82 -0.32 -26.27
N ALA A 40 5.59 -0.11 -24.96
CA ALA A 40 4.25 -0.23 -24.37
C ALA A 40 3.92 0.98 -23.47
N PRO A 41 2.65 1.44 -23.37
CA PRO A 41 2.24 2.39 -22.34
C PRO A 41 2.28 1.68 -20.99
N ALA A 42 3.45 1.68 -20.35
CA ALA A 42 3.74 0.84 -19.20
C ALA A 42 3.34 1.52 -17.88
N VAL A 43 2.19 2.20 -17.85
CA VAL A 43 1.72 2.91 -16.66
C VAL A 43 0.42 2.27 -16.18
N TYR A 44 0.42 1.82 -14.93
CA TYR A 44 -0.67 1.05 -14.34
C TYR A 44 -1.23 1.77 -13.11
N PRO A 45 -2.55 1.70 -12.85
CA PRO A 45 -3.11 2.21 -11.61
C PRO A 45 -2.60 1.35 -10.44
N GLY A 46 -2.22 2.00 -9.35
CA GLY A 46 -1.74 1.34 -8.16
C GLY A 46 -2.02 2.10 -6.87
N VAL A 47 -1.73 1.43 -5.77
CA VAL A 47 -1.88 1.94 -4.42
C VAL A 47 -0.53 1.86 -3.72
N LEU A 48 -0.03 3.00 -3.27
CA LEU A 48 1.14 3.09 -2.41
C LEU A 48 0.74 2.80 -0.97
N ILE A 49 1.45 1.88 -0.33
CA ILE A 49 1.18 1.40 1.02
C ILE A 49 2.16 2.02 2.01
N GLU A 50 3.46 1.97 1.73
CA GLU A 50 4.52 2.45 2.63
C GLU A 50 5.80 2.84 1.88
N TRP A 51 6.69 3.54 2.56
CA TRP A 51 8.01 3.95 2.06
C TRP A 51 9.12 3.34 2.91
N ARG A 52 10.24 2.99 2.25
CA ARG A 52 11.48 2.62 2.94
C ARG A 52 12.70 3.34 2.34
N PRO A 53 13.69 3.70 3.17
CA PRO A 53 14.97 4.17 2.66
C PRO A 53 15.80 2.99 2.12
N VAL A 54 16.58 3.24 1.08
CA VAL A 54 17.58 2.32 0.52
C VAL A 54 18.88 3.09 0.23
N VAL A 55 19.98 2.37 -0.04
CA VAL A 55 21.32 2.97 -0.25
C VAL A 55 21.32 4.11 -1.28
N LYS A 56 20.46 4.03 -2.29
CA LYS A 56 20.33 5.04 -3.36
C LYS A 56 18.95 5.70 -3.41
N GLY A 57 18.39 6.07 -2.26
CA GLY A 57 17.17 6.88 -2.17
C GLY A 57 16.02 6.16 -1.48
N TRP A 58 14.85 6.14 -2.11
CA TRP A 58 13.61 5.63 -1.53
C TRP A 58 12.89 4.65 -2.46
N GLU A 59 12.29 3.64 -1.85
CA GLU A 59 11.36 2.73 -2.51
C GLU A 59 10.01 2.78 -1.80
N ALA A 60 8.94 2.58 -2.56
CA ALA A 60 7.60 2.41 -2.01
C ALA A 60 7.11 1.00 -2.22
N LEU A 61 6.39 0.45 -1.23
CA LEU A 61 5.61 -0.75 -1.40
C LEU A 61 4.32 -0.36 -2.12
N CYS A 62 4.09 -0.94 -3.29
CA CYS A 62 2.92 -0.67 -4.10
C CYS A 62 2.22 -1.97 -4.48
N THR A 63 0.89 -1.89 -4.62
CA THR A 63 0.07 -2.90 -5.29
C THR A 63 -0.52 -2.29 -6.56
N TRP A 64 -0.49 -3.01 -7.69
CA TRP A 64 -1.01 -2.53 -8.98
C TRP A 64 -1.61 -3.68 -9.79
N ALA A 65 -2.48 -3.35 -10.74
CA ALA A 65 -3.10 -4.32 -11.64
C ALA A 65 -2.51 -4.23 -13.06
N SER A 66 -2.12 -5.36 -13.62
CA SER A 66 -1.76 -5.49 -15.04
C SER A 66 -3.01 -5.59 -15.93
N PRO A 67 -2.90 -5.41 -17.26
CA PRO A 67 -4.05 -5.41 -18.18
C PRO A 67 -4.80 -6.72 -18.26
N ASP A 68 -4.13 -7.84 -17.94
CA ASP A 68 -4.72 -9.19 -17.84
C ASP A 68 -5.46 -9.44 -16.51
N GLY A 69 -5.53 -8.43 -15.63
CA GLY A 69 -6.24 -8.49 -14.36
C GLY A 69 -5.45 -9.09 -13.21
N VAL A 70 -4.17 -9.40 -13.39
CA VAL A 70 -3.31 -9.88 -12.32
C VAL A 70 -2.93 -8.73 -11.38
N VAL A 71 -3.02 -8.97 -10.08
CA VAL A 71 -2.61 -8.02 -9.05
C VAL A 71 -1.20 -8.36 -8.59
N HIS A 72 -0.31 -7.38 -8.67
CA HIS A 72 1.07 -7.48 -8.24
C HIS A 72 1.31 -6.61 -7.02
N THR A 73 2.19 -7.06 -6.12
CA THR A 73 2.65 -6.27 -4.97
C THR A 73 4.17 -6.33 -4.91
N GLY A 74 4.82 -5.18 -4.74
CA GLY A 74 6.27 -5.12 -4.69
C GLY A 74 6.82 -3.75 -4.36
N TRP A 75 8.11 -3.74 -3.99
CA TRP A 75 8.88 -2.52 -3.77
C TRP A 75 9.31 -1.93 -5.11
N LEU A 76 9.03 -0.65 -5.32
CA LEU A 76 9.37 0.08 -6.53
C LEU A 76 10.16 1.35 -6.20
N PRO A 77 11.18 1.70 -7.00
CA PRO A 77 11.86 2.98 -6.87
C PRO A 77 10.89 4.16 -6.99
N ALA A 78 11.08 5.20 -6.17
CA ALA A 78 10.22 6.40 -6.17
C ALA A 78 10.00 7.00 -7.56
N GLY A 79 11.04 7.02 -8.41
CA GLY A 79 10.97 7.56 -9.78
C GLY A 79 10.06 6.79 -10.74
N ARG A 80 9.54 5.62 -10.35
CA ARG A 80 8.54 4.86 -11.10
C ARG A 80 7.10 5.21 -10.72
N LEU A 81 6.89 6.08 -9.74
CA LEU A 81 5.56 6.40 -9.21
C LEU A 81 5.20 7.85 -9.56
N ARG A 82 3.93 8.09 -9.90
CA ARG A 82 3.36 9.44 -10.03
C ARG A 82 2.05 9.53 -9.25
N PRO A 83 1.74 10.64 -8.57
CA PRO A 83 0.43 10.85 -7.96
C PRO A 83 -0.70 10.76 -9.00
N ALA A 84 -1.85 10.22 -8.61
CA ALA A 84 -3.01 10.11 -9.51
C ALA A 84 -3.90 11.37 -9.54
N GLY A 85 -3.61 12.39 -8.73
CA GLY A 85 -4.46 13.58 -8.54
C GLY A 85 -3.84 14.92 -8.93
N GLU A 86 -2.79 14.91 -9.77
CA GLU A 86 -2.21 16.10 -10.41
C GLU A 86 -2.75 16.32 -11.82
#